data_AF-A0A839AQQ9-F1
#
_entry.id   AF-A0A839AQQ9-F1
#
_cell.length_a   1.000
_cell.length_b   1.000
_cell.length_c   1.000
_cell.angle_alpha   90.00
_cell.angle_beta   90.00
_cell.angle_gamma   90.00
#
_symmetry.space_group_name_H-M   'P 1'
#
loop_
_entity.id
_entity.type
_entity.pdbx_description
1 polymer ?
#
loop_
_entity_poly.entity_id
_entity_poly.type
_entity_poly.pdbx_seq_one_letter_code
_entity_poly.pdbx_strand_id
1 'polypeptide(L)'
;MKNKVLKRGFELLRTRPLNEKVLVSELEYGIELPPIFRNFTKIFDVSEVNNHIKYIYNKDREQYCAGIVYFPENYDTNSDEVMFHNFHSLESTISGFEDDDDWAEAGYLPIAMCGHSGAVLLGTRNEEKDCIFIQTMSQEIYKISSNIFDFVRDLVMLEVSEEELYDEIRFEQLYKNWGEDFWRVRNN
;
A
#
# COMPACT_ATOMS: atom_id res chain seq x y z
N MET A 1 10.13 8.23 -19.92
CA MET A 1 9.91 9.64 -19.49
C MET A 1 9.71 9.59 -17.98
N LYS A 2 10.23 10.50 -17.14
CA LYS A 2 10.01 10.38 -15.68
C LYS A 2 8.56 10.72 -15.35
N ASN A 3 7.81 9.79 -14.75
CA ASN A 3 6.43 10.02 -14.32
C ASN A 3 6.38 11.20 -13.35
N LYS A 4 5.36 12.05 -13.51
CA LYS A 4 5.17 13.23 -12.67
C LYS A 4 4.69 12.79 -11.28
N VAL A 5 5.22 13.39 -10.22
CA VAL A 5 4.71 13.13 -8.87
C VAL A 5 3.39 13.89 -8.64
N LEU A 6 2.35 13.18 -8.19
CA LEU A 6 1.04 13.73 -7.85
C LEU A 6 0.89 14.08 -6.37
N LYS A 7 1.37 13.19 -5.49
CA LYS A 7 1.31 13.32 -4.03
C LYS A 7 2.53 12.66 -3.39
N ARG A 8 2.89 13.07 -2.18
CA ARG A 8 4.01 12.47 -1.43
C ARG A 8 3.68 12.28 0.04
N GLY A 9 4.34 11.31 0.67
CA GLY A 9 4.37 11.24 2.11
C GLY A 9 3.00 11.03 2.73
N PHE A 10 2.74 11.79 3.79
CA PHE A 10 1.46 11.81 4.50
C PHE A 10 0.29 12.40 3.70
N GLU A 11 0.52 13.08 2.57
CA GLU A 11 -0.57 13.54 1.68
C GLU A 11 -1.35 12.38 1.04
N LEU A 12 -0.75 11.18 1.06
CA LEU A 12 -1.34 9.93 0.60
C LEU A 12 -2.36 9.37 1.59
N LEU A 13 -2.29 9.79 2.86
CA LEU A 13 -3.07 9.23 3.95
C LEU A 13 -4.20 10.17 4.36
N ARG A 14 -5.32 9.57 4.76
CA ARG A 14 -6.41 10.29 5.42
C ARG A 14 -6.18 10.26 6.93
N THR A 15 -6.23 11.42 7.57
CA THR A 15 -6.24 11.51 9.04
C THR A 15 -7.61 11.12 9.59
N ARG A 16 -7.65 10.40 10.70
CA ARG A 16 -8.89 10.11 11.41
C ARG A 16 -9.44 11.36 12.13
N PRO A 17 -10.76 11.54 12.22
CA PRO A 17 -11.37 12.53 13.10
C PRO A 17 -10.99 12.29 14.56
N LEU A 18 -10.83 13.38 15.33
CA LEU A 18 -10.43 13.33 16.74
C LEU A 18 -11.41 12.55 17.65
N ASN A 19 -12.67 12.43 17.25
CA ASN A 19 -13.72 11.74 17.99
C ASN A 19 -13.91 10.28 17.55
N GLU A 20 -13.18 9.83 16.52
CA GLU A 20 -13.26 8.45 16.07
C GLU A 20 -12.54 7.54 17.06
N LYS A 21 -13.28 6.59 17.63
CA LYS A 21 -12.69 5.58 18.50
C LYS A 21 -12.20 4.43 17.64
N VAL A 22 -10.89 4.36 17.44
CA VAL A 22 -10.27 3.16 16.86
C VAL A 22 -10.24 2.10 17.95
N LEU A 23 -11.12 1.11 17.82
CA LEU A 23 -11.00 -0.14 18.56
C LEU A 23 -9.86 -0.92 17.90
N VAL A 24 -8.64 -0.64 18.31
CA VAL A 24 -7.56 -1.59 18.09
C VAL A 24 -7.91 -2.75 19.01
N SER A 25 -8.54 -3.79 18.48
CA SER A 25 -8.82 -5.03 19.21
C SER A 25 -7.50 -5.78 19.42
N GLU A 26 -6.58 -5.18 20.18
CA GLU A 26 -5.34 -5.80 20.67
C GLU A 26 -5.61 -7.06 21.50
N LEU A 27 -6.88 -7.38 21.75
CA LEU A 27 -7.36 -8.29 22.78
C LEU A 27 -7.97 -9.59 22.24
N GLU A 28 -8.28 -9.70 20.95
CA GLU A 28 -9.00 -10.88 20.47
C GLU A 28 -8.07 -12.00 19.98
N TYR A 29 -6.82 -11.69 19.62
CA TYR A 29 -5.97 -12.65 18.89
C TYR A 29 -4.53 -12.78 19.42
N GLY A 30 -4.20 -12.17 20.57
CA GLY A 30 -2.88 -12.34 21.20
C GLY A 30 -1.71 -11.64 20.51
N ILE A 31 -1.96 -10.86 19.46
CA ILE A 31 -0.95 -10.05 18.76
C ILE A 31 -0.86 -8.68 19.42
N GLU A 32 0.30 -8.37 20.01
CA GLU A 32 0.58 -7.01 20.50
C GLU A 32 1.10 -6.14 19.35
N LEU A 33 0.30 -5.18 18.90
CA LEU A 33 0.77 -4.21 17.90
C LEU A 33 1.96 -3.40 18.45
N PRO A 34 3.04 -3.26 17.65
CA PRO A 34 4.14 -2.38 17.96
C PRO A 34 3.70 -0.94 18.31
N PRO A 35 4.25 -0.30 19.35
CA PRO A 35 3.77 0.99 19.85
C PRO A 35 3.73 2.12 18.82
N ILE A 36 4.72 2.21 17.92
CA ILE A 36 4.76 3.27 16.90
C ILE A 36 3.67 3.01 15.85
N PHE A 37 3.56 1.77 15.38
CA PHE A 37 2.49 1.39 14.45
C PHE A 37 1.09 1.57 15.04
N ARG A 38 0.91 1.23 16.32
CA ARG A 38 -0.34 1.45 17.06
C ARG A 38 -0.72 2.93 17.13
N ASN A 39 0.25 3.83 17.32
CA ASN A 39 -0.02 5.26 17.28
C ASN A 39 -0.34 5.74 15.86
N PHE A 40 0.34 5.17 14.86
CA PHE A 40 0.07 5.45 13.46
C PHE A 40 -1.38 5.11 13.08
N THR A 41 -1.89 3.93 13.43
CA THR A 41 -3.27 3.51 13.11
C THR A 41 -4.35 4.31 13.85
N LYS A 42 -4.01 4.95 14.98
CA LYS A 42 -4.90 5.90 15.67
C LYS A 42 -4.99 7.25 14.97
N ILE A 43 -3.92 7.67 14.30
CA ILE A 43 -3.85 8.98 13.63
C ILE A 43 -4.37 8.87 12.20
N PHE A 44 -4.02 7.81 11.49
CA PHE A 44 -4.32 7.63 10.08
C PHE A 44 -5.29 6.48 9.84
N ASP A 45 -6.17 6.70 8.87
CA ASP A 45 -7.05 5.67 8.34
C ASP A 45 -6.31 4.89 7.24
N VAL A 46 -5.79 3.73 7.60
CA VAL A 46 -5.06 2.84 6.69
C VAL A 46 -5.99 2.07 5.75
N SER A 47 -7.30 2.01 6.04
CA SER A 47 -8.28 1.33 5.20
C SER A 47 -8.63 2.13 3.93
N GLU A 48 -8.38 3.43 3.95
CA GLU A 48 -8.77 4.38 2.90
C GLU A 48 -7.60 4.91 2.06
N VAL A 49 -6.45 4.23 2.06
CA VAL A 49 -5.32 4.62 1.16
C VAL A 49 -5.63 4.33 -0.33
N ASN A 50 -6.90 4.03 -0.64
CA ASN A 50 -7.48 3.67 -1.93
C ASN A 50 -7.65 4.86 -2.88
N ASN A 51 -6.58 5.62 -3.12
CA ASN A 51 -6.54 6.73 -4.08
C ASN A 51 -5.98 6.29 -5.44
N HIS A 52 -6.18 5.04 -5.83
CA HIS A 52 -5.83 4.60 -7.17
C HIS A 52 -6.76 5.23 -8.19
N ILE A 53 -6.20 5.65 -9.32
CA ILE A 53 -6.99 5.83 -10.52
C ILE A 53 -7.44 4.43 -10.96
N LYS A 54 -8.73 4.17 -10.85
CA LYS A 54 -9.35 2.92 -11.29
C LYS A 54 -9.88 3.12 -12.70
N TYR A 55 -9.75 2.10 -13.55
CA TYR A 55 -10.44 2.05 -14.83
C TYR A 55 -11.10 0.68 -15.02
N ILE A 56 -12.29 0.66 -15.60
CA ILE A 56 -13.00 -0.58 -15.93
C ILE A 56 -12.71 -0.89 -17.41
N TYR A 57 -12.02 -2.01 -17.64
CA TYR A 57 -11.73 -2.54 -18.97
C TYR A 57 -12.61 -3.75 -19.25
N ASN A 58 -13.57 -3.60 -20.16
CA ASN A 58 -14.71 -4.51 -20.33
C ASN A 58 -15.67 -4.53 -19.12
N LYS A 59 -16.95 -4.84 -19.35
CA LYS A 59 -18.01 -4.73 -18.33
C LYS A 59 -17.76 -5.53 -17.04
N ASP A 60 -16.85 -6.49 -17.07
CA ASP A 60 -16.64 -7.46 -16.00
C ASP A 60 -15.23 -7.41 -15.39
N ARG A 61 -14.36 -6.44 -15.75
CA ARG A 61 -13.02 -6.32 -15.16
C ARG A 61 -12.67 -4.89 -14.74
N GLU A 62 -12.53 -4.70 -13.43
CA GLU A 62 -11.92 -3.52 -12.85
C GLU A 62 -10.39 -3.64 -12.93
N GLN A 63 -9.71 -2.55 -13.25
CA GLN A 63 -8.26 -2.42 -13.35
C GLN A 63 -7.82 -1.16 -12.61
N TYR A 64 -6.56 -1.13 -12.18
CA TYR A 64 -5.97 -0.05 -11.40
C TYR A 64 -4.74 0.45 -12.16
N CYS A 65 -4.61 1.76 -12.36
CA CYS A 65 -3.48 2.30 -13.12
C CYS A 65 -2.54 3.23 -12.35
N ALA A 66 -2.91 3.75 -11.18
CA ALA A 66 -1.97 4.53 -10.35
C ALA A 66 -1.26 3.62 -9.33
N GLY A 67 0.07 3.55 -9.39
CA GLY A 67 0.90 2.93 -8.37
C GLY A 67 1.38 3.94 -7.33
N ILE A 68 1.34 3.57 -6.05
CA ILE A 68 2.17 4.22 -5.05
C ILE A 68 3.53 3.52 -5.13
N VAL A 69 4.62 4.28 -5.13
CA VAL A 69 5.98 3.74 -5.20
C VAL A 69 6.74 4.19 -3.96
N TYR A 70 7.54 3.29 -3.39
CA TYR A 70 8.49 3.60 -2.34
C TYR A 70 9.88 3.87 -2.96
N PHE A 71 10.47 5.02 -2.64
CA PHE A 71 11.84 5.36 -3.05
C PHE A 71 12.73 5.53 -1.80
N PRO A 72 13.60 4.57 -1.46
CA PRO A 72 14.53 4.78 -0.36
C PRO A 72 15.51 5.92 -0.70
N GLU A 73 15.96 6.68 0.29
CA GLU A 73 16.78 7.91 0.14
C GLU A 73 18.10 7.77 -0.67
N ASN A 74 18.48 6.57 -1.13
CA ASN A 74 19.71 6.30 -1.92
C ASN A 74 19.48 5.55 -3.24
N TYR A 75 18.30 5.71 -3.87
CA TYR A 75 17.91 4.90 -5.04
C TYR A 75 18.43 5.42 -6.39
N ASP A 76 19.03 4.53 -7.19
CA ASP A 76 19.25 4.69 -8.63
C ASP A 76 18.07 4.03 -9.37
N THR A 77 17.47 4.73 -10.34
CA THR A 77 16.14 4.44 -10.91
C THR A 77 16.06 3.18 -11.80
N ASN A 78 17.03 2.27 -11.71
CA ASN A 78 17.21 1.18 -12.69
C ASN A 78 17.02 -0.24 -12.14
N SER A 79 16.81 -0.46 -10.84
CA SER A 79 16.49 -1.79 -10.32
C SER A 79 15.67 -1.70 -9.05
N ASP A 80 14.46 -2.25 -9.10
CA ASP A 80 13.57 -2.66 -7.99
C ASP A 80 12.63 -1.60 -7.39
N GLU A 81 12.02 -0.74 -8.22
CA GLU A 81 10.87 0.05 -7.79
C GLU A 81 9.83 -0.85 -7.11
N VAL A 82 9.58 -0.60 -5.83
CA VAL A 82 8.56 -1.30 -5.07
C VAL A 82 7.25 -0.61 -5.34
N MET A 83 6.47 -1.18 -6.26
CA MET A 83 5.09 -0.80 -6.45
C MET A 83 4.25 -1.30 -5.28
N PHE A 84 3.45 -0.41 -4.75
CA PHE A 84 2.60 -0.60 -3.62
C PHE A 84 1.15 -0.37 -4.04
N HIS A 85 0.28 -1.32 -3.70
CA HIS A 85 -1.15 -1.18 -3.92
C HIS A 85 -1.75 -0.40 -2.75
N ASN A 86 -2.08 -1.08 -1.65
CA ASN A 86 -2.72 -0.46 -0.49
C ASN A 86 -2.26 -1.08 0.81
N PHE A 87 -2.42 -0.31 1.88
CA PHE A 87 -2.30 -0.83 3.22
C PHE A 87 -3.50 -1.76 3.45
N HIS A 88 -3.25 -2.83 4.16
CA HIS A 88 -4.34 -3.65 4.67
C HIS A 88 -5.10 -2.87 5.73
N SER A 89 -6.41 -3.10 5.79
CA SER A 89 -7.16 -2.72 6.98
C SER A 89 -6.56 -3.42 8.19
N LEU A 90 -6.74 -2.85 9.39
CA LEU A 90 -6.19 -3.49 10.58
C LEU A 90 -6.79 -4.88 10.78
N GLU A 91 -8.07 -5.02 10.50
CA GLU A 91 -8.81 -6.28 10.51
C GLU A 91 -8.20 -7.29 9.54
N SER A 92 -7.92 -6.88 8.29
CA SER A 92 -7.29 -7.74 7.28
C SER A 92 -5.86 -8.14 7.65
N THR A 93 -5.09 -7.22 8.21
CA THR A 93 -3.74 -7.48 8.71
C THR A 93 -3.74 -8.53 9.81
N ILE A 94 -4.71 -8.44 10.74
CA ILE A 94 -4.83 -9.38 11.85
C ILE A 94 -5.35 -10.73 11.36
N SER A 95 -6.38 -10.76 10.52
CA SER A 95 -6.93 -12.03 10.01
C SER A 95 -5.93 -12.77 9.13
N GLY A 96 -5.20 -12.05 8.25
CA GLY A 96 -4.19 -12.66 7.39
C GLY A 96 -2.98 -13.19 8.16
N PHE A 97 -2.71 -12.67 9.36
CA PHE A 97 -1.67 -13.21 10.24
C PHE A 97 -2.01 -14.61 10.78
N GLU A 98 -3.29 -14.99 10.84
CA GLU A 98 -3.69 -16.33 11.28
C GLU A 98 -3.60 -17.38 10.17
N ASP A 99 -3.74 -16.95 8.92
CA ASP A 99 -3.77 -17.87 7.77
C ASP A 99 -2.36 -18.20 7.22
N ASP A 100 -1.35 -17.37 7.53
CA ASP A 100 0.03 -17.53 7.06
C ASP A 100 1.01 -17.67 8.23
N ASP A 101 1.16 -18.91 8.70
CA ASP A 101 1.98 -19.29 9.86
C ASP A 101 3.44 -18.79 9.75
N ASP A 102 3.99 -18.68 8.53
CA ASP A 102 5.41 -18.41 8.32
C ASP A 102 5.81 -16.99 8.78
N TRP A 103 5.00 -15.96 8.47
CA TRP A 103 5.28 -14.60 8.92
C TRP A 103 5.10 -14.43 10.42
N ALA A 104 4.03 -15.03 10.96
CA ALA A 104 3.70 -14.97 12.37
C ALA A 104 4.80 -15.60 13.24
N GLU A 105 5.27 -16.78 12.85
CA GLU A 105 6.38 -17.47 13.50
C GLU A 105 7.68 -16.65 13.42
N ALA A 106 7.96 -16.06 12.25
CA ALA A 106 9.13 -15.21 12.02
C ALA A 106 9.06 -13.83 12.71
N GLY A 107 7.91 -13.44 13.27
CA GLY A 107 7.75 -12.15 13.97
C GLY A 107 7.48 -10.97 13.04
N TYR A 108 6.80 -11.21 11.93
CA TYR A 108 6.38 -10.22 10.96
C TYR A 108 4.86 -10.14 10.84
N LEU A 109 4.34 -8.95 10.59
CA LEU A 109 2.91 -8.71 10.37
C LEU A 109 2.70 -8.05 9.01
N PRO A 110 1.97 -8.66 8.06
CA PRO A 110 1.72 -8.05 6.76
C PRO A 110 0.79 -6.83 6.90
N ILE A 111 1.30 -5.65 6.56
CA ILE A 111 0.55 -4.39 6.65
C ILE A 111 0.13 -3.87 5.29
N ALA A 112 0.62 -4.47 4.20
CA ALA A 112 0.44 -3.94 2.86
C ALA A 112 0.87 -4.98 1.80
N MET A 113 0.23 -4.97 0.62
CA MET A 113 0.69 -5.77 -0.54
C MET A 113 1.57 -4.94 -1.46
N CYS A 114 2.68 -5.53 -1.90
CA CYS A 114 3.48 -4.98 -3.00
C CYS A 114 3.23 -5.75 -4.30
N GLY A 115 3.48 -5.10 -5.43
CA GLY A 115 3.29 -5.65 -6.76
C GLY A 115 3.96 -7.00 -6.95
N HIS A 116 3.39 -7.80 -7.85
CA HIS A 116 3.85 -9.11 -8.30
C HIS A 116 3.75 -10.31 -7.33
N SER A 117 3.28 -10.18 -6.08
CA SER A 117 3.08 -11.23 -5.03
C SER A 117 3.95 -11.07 -3.78
N GLY A 118 4.27 -9.83 -3.38
CA GLY A 118 5.09 -9.57 -2.22
C GLY A 118 4.31 -8.80 -1.16
N ALA A 119 4.95 -8.59 -0.02
CA ALA A 119 4.31 -7.96 1.12
C ALA A 119 5.23 -6.92 1.76
N VAL A 120 4.62 -5.83 2.23
CA VAL A 120 5.26 -4.93 3.19
C VAL A 120 4.93 -5.44 4.58
N LEU A 121 5.97 -5.71 5.34
CA LEU A 121 5.89 -6.38 6.63
C LEU A 121 6.30 -5.41 7.74
N LEU A 122 5.63 -5.51 8.88
CA LEU A 122 5.95 -4.83 10.12
C LEU A 122 6.64 -5.81 11.07
N GLY A 123 7.83 -5.47 11.56
CA GLY A 123 8.50 -6.25 12.61
C GLY A 123 7.75 -6.14 13.94
N THR A 124 7.44 -7.28 14.56
CA THR A 124 6.65 -7.36 15.80
C THR A 124 7.46 -7.79 17.02
N ARG A 125 8.71 -8.23 16.85
CA ARG A 125 9.55 -8.79 17.92
C ARG A 125 10.93 -8.16 18.01
N ASN A 126 11.53 -8.26 19.21
CA ASN A 126 12.94 -7.96 19.51
C ASN A 126 13.38 -6.56 19.02
N GLU A 127 14.64 -6.46 18.55
CA GLU A 127 15.27 -5.22 18.07
C GLU A 127 14.67 -4.71 16.76
N GLU A 128 13.90 -5.55 16.07
CA GLU A 128 13.25 -5.25 14.79
C GLU A 128 11.81 -4.75 14.98
N LYS A 129 11.34 -4.65 16.23
CA LYS A 129 10.01 -4.11 16.55
C LYS A 129 9.84 -2.72 15.94
N ASP A 130 8.67 -2.48 15.36
CA ASP A 130 8.30 -1.28 14.59
C ASP A 130 9.02 -1.09 13.24
N CYS A 131 10.07 -1.85 12.90
CA CYS A 131 10.74 -1.73 11.60
C CYS A 131 9.84 -2.18 10.45
N ILE A 132 10.06 -1.60 9.26
CA ILE A 132 9.34 -1.96 8.04
C ILE A 132 10.28 -2.74 7.13
N PHE A 133 9.77 -3.85 6.61
CA PHE A 133 10.44 -4.74 5.68
C PHE A 133 9.61 -4.90 4.42
N ILE A 134 10.24 -5.41 3.38
CA ILE A 134 9.54 -5.91 2.22
C ILE A 134 9.99 -7.34 1.93
N GLN A 135 9.03 -8.17 1.55
CA GLN A 135 9.26 -9.48 0.99
C GLN A 135 9.13 -9.40 -0.54
N THR A 136 10.14 -9.88 -1.25
CA THR A 136 10.16 -9.95 -2.71
C THR A 136 9.50 -11.23 -3.23
N MET A 137 9.43 -11.35 -4.56
CA MET A 137 9.00 -12.58 -5.24
C MET A 137 9.88 -13.78 -4.92
N SER A 138 11.18 -13.55 -4.69
CA SER A 138 12.13 -14.58 -4.28
C SER A 138 11.97 -14.99 -2.81
N GLN A 139 10.95 -14.48 -2.10
CA GLN A 139 10.72 -14.68 -0.67
C GLN A 139 11.82 -14.09 0.21
N GLU A 140 12.69 -13.23 -0.34
CA GLU A 140 13.73 -12.53 0.41
C GLU A 140 13.10 -11.37 1.16
N ILE A 141 13.41 -11.26 2.45
CA ILE A 141 12.92 -10.19 3.33
C ILE A 141 14.09 -9.24 3.63
N TYR A 142 13.90 -7.95 3.37
CA TYR A 142 14.88 -6.94 3.75
C TYR A 142 14.24 -5.72 4.40
N LYS A 143 14.95 -5.14 5.36
CA LYS A 143 14.53 -3.93 6.06
C LYS A 143 14.61 -2.74 5.10
N ILE A 144 13.52 -1.98 5.00
CA ILE A 144 13.46 -0.77 4.17
C ILE A 144 13.33 0.50 5.00
N SER A 145 12.77 0.43 6.21
CA SER A 145 12.63 1.60 7.08
C SER A 145 12.66 1.22 8.56
N SER A 146 12.98 2.19 9.42
CA SER A 146 13.05 1.99 10.86
C SER A 146 11.69 2.09 11.55
N ASN A 147 10.71 2.72 10.91
CA ASN A 147 9.32 2.73 11.37
C ASN A 147 8.35 3.14 10.25
N ILE A 148 7.06 3.00 10.52
CA ILE A 148 5.99 3.32 9.58
C ILE A 148 5.94 4.80 9.16
N PHE A 149 6.31 5.73 10.03
CA PHE A 149 6.28 7.17 9.70
C PHE A 149 7.41 7.54 8.73
N ASP A 150 8.60 6.96 8.93
CA ASP A 150 9.71 7.13 8.01
C ASP A 150 9.40 6.46 6.67
N PHE A 151 8.86 5.24 6.68
CA PHE A 151 8.40 4.56 5.47
C PHE A 151 7.40 5.41 4.67
N VAL A 152 6.36 5.93 5.34
CA VAL A 152 5.34 6.76 4.69
C VAL A 152 5.93 8.02 4.10
N ARG A 153 6.91 8.66 4.76
CA ARG A 153 7.54 9.91 4.28
C ARG A 153 8.14 9.76 2.88
N ASP A 154 8.62 8.57 2.57
CA ASP A 154 9.32 8.25 1.32
C ASP A 154 8.37 7.67 0.24
N LEU A 155 7.07 7.55 0.54
CA LEU A 155 6.08 7.13 -0.44
C LEU A 155 5.75 8.26 -1.42
N VAL A 156 5.59 7.88 -2.69
CA VAL A 156 5.29 8.78 -3.79
C VAL A 156 4.18 8.20 -4.64
N MET A 157 3.16 8.99 -4.96
CA MET A 157 2.19 8.64 -5.98
C MET A 157 2.60 9.26 -7.31
N LEU A 158 2.77 8.41 -8.31
CA LEU A 158 3.14 8.82 -9.66
C LEU A 158 1.91 8.96 -10.55
N GLU A 159 2.00 9.91 -11.48
CA GLU A 159 1.07 10.03 -12.60
C GLU A 159 1.26 8.81 -13.50
N VAL A 160 0.15 8.21 -13.86
CA VAL A 160 0.09 7.08 -14.78
C VAL A 160 0.54 7.54 -16.15
N SER A 161 1.44 6.80 -16.76
CA SER A 161 1.78 6.91 -18.18
C SER A 161 0.92 5.97 -19.02
N GLU A 162 0.73 6.30 -20.30
CA GLU A 162 -0.08 5.46 -21.19
C GLU A 162 0.53 4.05 -21.36
N GLU A 163 1.85 3.94 -21.20
CA GLU A 163 2.61 2.68 -21.24
C GLU A 163 2.28 1.74 -20.06
N GLU A 164 1.72 2.27 -18.97
CA GLU A 164 1.28 1.50 -17.80
C GLU A 164 -0.19 1.06 -17.89
N LEU A 165 -0.93 1.51 -18.92
CA LEU A 165 -2.26 0.99 -19.21
C LEU A 165 -2.15 -0.41 -19.84
N TYR A 166 -3.19 -1.23 -19.67
CA TYR A 166 -3.25 -2.53 -20.33
C TYR A 166 -3.10 -2.37 -21.84
N ASP A 167 -2.42 -3.33 -22.47
CA ASP A 167 -2.10 -3.31 -23.90
C ASP A 167 -3.31 -2.85 -24.75
N GLU A 168 -3.04 -1.92 -25.68
CA GLU A 168 -3.98 -1.29 -26.61
C GLU A 168 -4.87 -0.15 -26.06
N ILE A 169 -4.88 0.11 -24.75
CA ILE A 169 -5.65 1.23 -24.18
C ILE A 169 -4.86 2.54 -24.31
N ARG A 170 -5.54 3.58 -24.79
CA ARG A 170 -5.03 4.96 -24.89
C ARG A 170 -5.77 5.88 -23.93
N PHE A 171 -5.12 6.95 -23.47
CA PHE A 171 -5.78 7.91 -22.57
C PHE A 171 -7.04 8.54 -23.18
N GLU A 172 -7.06 8.74 -24.51
CA GLU A 172 -8.22 9.28 -25.23
C GLU A 172 -9.47 8.38 -25.17
N GLN A 173 -9.31 7.09 -24.86
CA GLN A 173 -10.41 6.16 -24.67
C GLN A 173 -10.99 6.23 -23.26
N LEU A 174 -10.30 6.85 -22.31
CA LEU A 174 -10.77 6.98 -20.94
C LEU A 174 -11.85 8.07 -20.84
N TYR A 175 -12.98 7.71 -20.25
CA TYR A 175 -14.07 8.65 -19.96
C TYR A 175 -14.70 8.32 -18.61
N LYS A 176 -15.48 9.27 -18.08
CA LYS A 176 -16.12 9.13 -16.78
C LYS A 176 -17.52 9.73 -16.85
N ASN A 177 -18.54 9.00 -16.39
CA ASN A 177 -19.87 9.59 -16.25
C ASN A 177 -19.92 10.46 -14.99
N TRP A 178 -20.90 11.35 -14.93
CA TRP A 178 -21.10 12.21 -13.76
C TRP A 178 -21.38 11.37 -12.51
N GLY A 179 -20.64 11.65 -11.42
CA GLY A 179 -20.80 10.98 -10.13
C GLY A 179 -20.07 9.63 -9.99
N GLU A 180 -19.42 9.13 -11.04
CA GLU A 180 -18.53 7.97 -10.90
C GLU A 180 -17.24 8.38 -10.14
N ASP A 181 -16.50 7.42 -9.60
CA ASP A 181 -15.16 7.60 -9.03
C ASP A 181 -14.07 6.93 -9.88
N PHE A 182 -14.44 6.00 -10.78
CA PHE A 182 -13.56 5.31 -11.74
C PHE A 182 -13.66 5.85 -13.18
N TRP A 183 -12.70 5.48 -14.02
CA TRP A 183 -12.71 5.69 -15.48
C TRP A 183 -13.29 4.47 -16.21
N ARG A 184 -13.87 4.69 -17.38
CA ARG A 184 -14.34 3.67 -18.30
C ARG A 184 -13.50 3.74 -19.56
N VAL A 185 -13.34 2.60 -20.23
CA VAL A 185 -12.70 2.53 -21.54
C VAL A 185 -13.79 2.51 -22.62
N ARG A 186 -13.67 3.36 -23.65
CA ARG A 186 -14.54 3.29 -24.83
C ARG A 186 -14.14 2.08 -25.67
N ASN A 187 -15.13 1.28 -26.06
CA ASN A 187 -14.93 0.28 -27.11
C ASN A 187 -14.75 1.03 -28.43
N ASN A 188 -13.77 0.61 -29.23
CA ASN A 188 -13.66 1.01 -30.63
C ASN A 188 -14.81 0.41 -31.45
#